data_AF-A0A961IRW9-F1
#
_entry.id   AF-A0A961IRW9-F1
#
_cell.length_a   1.000
_cell.length_b   1.000
_cell.length_c   1.000
_cell.angle_alpha   90.00
_cell.angle_beta   90.00
_cell.angle_gamma   90.00
#
_symmetry.space_group_name_H-M   'P 1'
#
loop_
_entity.id
_entity.type
_entity.pdbx_description
1 polymer ?
#
loop_
_entity_poly.entity_id
_entity_poly.type
_entity_poly.pdbx_seq_one_letter_code
_entity_poly.pdbx_strand_id
1 'polypeptide(L)'
;MTDLAHIRNFSIVAHIDHGKSTLADRLIQETKTVADRDMKEQMLDAMDIERERGITIKANTVRLEYEADDGETYVLNLIDTPGHVDFAYEVSRSMRAVEGSLLVVDSTQGVEAQTLANVYQAIDADHEIVPVLNKIDLPASDCDRVAEQIEDVIGIDASGAIRVSAKTGVGIHEVLEAIVTHLPAPRGTLDAPLKAMLVDSWYDSYLGVVVLVRIMDGVLKKGDRIKMMQTGAV
;
A
#
# COMPACT_ATOMS: atom_id res chain seq x y z
N MET A 1 18.78 -11.75 -7.40
CA MET A 1 18.39 -11.11 -6.14
C MET A 1 18.10 -9.68 -6.53
N THR A 2 16.88 -9.19 -6.32
CA THR A 2 16.50 -7.84 -6.74
C THR A 2 17.32 -6.83 -5.94
N ASP A 3 17.86 -5.82 -6.62
CA ASP A 3 18.55 -4.71 -5.93
C ASP A 3 17.55 -3.98 -5.03
N LEU A 4 17.96 -3.62 -3.82
CA LEU A 4 17.13 -2.85 -2.89
C LEU A 4 16.70 -1.52 -3.52
N ALA A 5 17.57 -0.91 -4.34
CA ALA A 5 17.26 0.33 -5.05
C ALA A 5 16.04 0.21 -5.97
N HIS A 6 15.72 -0.99 -6.45
CA HIS A 6 14.60 -1.27 -7.36
C HIS A 6 13.37 -1.85 -6.63
N ILE A 7 13.32 -1.73 -5.29
CA ILE A 7 12.15 -2.14 -4.50
C ILE A 7 11.46 -0.91 -3.93
N ARG A 8 10.13 -0.89 -3.94
CA ARG A 8 9.31 0.08 -3.22
C ARG A 8 8.29 -0.66 -2.37
N ASN A 9 8.31 -0.46 -1.07
CA ASN A 9 7.26 -0.97 -0.18
C ASN A 9 6.38 0.19 0.21
N PHE A 10 5.08 0.07 -0.05
CA PHE A 10 4.14 1.15 0.22
C PHE A 10 2.78 0.63 0.64
N SER A 11 2.03 1.49 1.33
CA SER A 11 0.64 1.23 1.71
C SER A 11 -0.29 2.25 1.07
N ILE A 12 -1.58 1.92 0.97
CA ILE A 12 -2.61 2.89 0.59
C ILE A 12 -3.41 3.27 1.83
N VAL A 13 -3.44 4.57 2.13
CA VAL A 13 -4.16 5.19 3.22
C VAL A 13 -5.33 5.98 2.65
N ALA A 14 -6.55 5.64 3.05
CA ALA A 14 -7.75 6.33 2.61
C ALA A 14 -8.85 6.23 3.66
N HIS A 15 -9.83 7.13 3.56
CA HIS A 15 -11.12 6.92 4.21
C HIS A 15 -11.93 5.83 3.50
N ILE A 16 -12.99 5.38 4.15
CA ILE A 16 -13.99 4.47 3.58
C ILE A 16 -14.58 5.13 2.33
N ASP A 17 -14.82 4.33 1.29
CA ASP A 17 -15.37 4.76 0.01
C ASP A 17 -14.54 5.78 -0.81
N HIS A 18 -13.33 6.19 -0.38
CA HIS A 18 -12.45 7.04 -1.19
C HIS A 18 -11.81 6.30 -2.39
N GLY A 19 -12.09 5.01 -2.55
CA GLY A 19 -11.68 4.22 -3.72
C GLY A 19 -10.31 3.55 -3.60
N LYS A 20 -9.87 3.24 -2.38
CA LYS A 20 -8.63 2.53 -2.07
C LYS A 20 -8.52 1.17 -2.78
N SER A 21 -9.50 0.28 -2.61
CA SER A 21 -9.48 -1.05 -3.24
C SER A 21 -9.53 -0.95 -4.76
N THR A 22 -10.33 -0.03 -5.31
CA THR A 22 -10.40 0.22 -6.75
C THR A 22 -9.06 0.72 -7.30
N LEU A 23 -8.36 1.60 -6.57
CA LEU A 23 -7.03 2.06 -6.97
C LEU A 23 -6.03 0.89 -6.95
N ALA A 24 -6.04 0.07 -5.90
CA ALA A 24 -5.19 -1.11 -5.81
C ALA A 24 -5.41 -2.08 -6.98
N ASP A 25 -6.66 -2.37 -7.35
CA ASP A 25 -6.99 -3.21 -8.51
C ASP A 25 -6.45 -2.62 -9.81
N ARG A 26 -6.53 -1.29 -9.99
CA ARG A 26 -5.99 -0.62 -11.18
C ARG A 26 -4.47 -0.68 -11.25
N LEU A 27 -3.77 -0.55 -10.12
CA LEU A 27 -2.32 -0.72 -10.09
C LEU A 27 -1.94 -2.15 -10.52
N ILE A 28 -2.67 -3.17 -10.04
CA ILE A 28 -2.45 -4.58 -10.42
C ILE A 28 -2.66 -4.82 -11.92
N GLN A 29 -3.68 -4.17 -12.50
CA GLN A 29 -3.98 -4.25 -13.94
C GLN A 29 -2.87 -3.61 -14.78
N GLU A 30 -2.48 -2.39 -14.42
CA GLU A 30 -1.54 -1.61 -15.21
C GLU A 30 -0.15 -2.28 -15.23
N THR A 31 0.26 -2.87 -14.10
CA THR A 31 1.51 -3.65 -14.02
C THR A 31 1.41 -5.03 -14.66
N LYS A 32 0.25 -5.40 -15.24
CA LYS A 32 -0.02 -6.70 -15.89
C LYS A 32 0.36 -7.90 -15.03
N THR A 33 0.35 -7.72 -13.71
CA THR A 33 0.78 -8.74 -12.75
C THR A 33 -0.19 -9.92 -12.73
N VAL A 34 -1.46 -9.65 -13.08
CA VAL A 34 -2.49 -10.66 -13.30
C VAL A 34 -2.98 -10.55 -14.74
N ALA A 35 -3.18 -11.69 -15.41
CA ALA A 35 -3.76 -11.69 -16.75
C ALA A 35 -5.21 -11.15 -16.70
N ASP A 36 -5.62 -10.36 -17.69
CA ASP A 36 -6.97 -9.73 -17.72
C ASP A 36 -8.13 -10.71 -17.52
N ARG A 37 -7.96 -11.97 -17.91
CA ARG A 37 -8.96 -13.03 -17.72
C ARG A 37 -9.14 -13.47 -16.26
N ASP A 38 -8.11 -13.27 -15.45
CA ASP A 38 -8.03 -13.68 -14.04
C ASP A 38 -8.31 -12.48 -13.11
N MET A 39 -8.46 -11.27 -13.67
CA MET A 39 -8.95 -10.08 -12.99
C MET A 39 -10.36 -10.26 -12.46
N LYS A 40 -10.58 -9.86 -11.21
CA LYS A 40 -11.90 -9.67 -10.61
C LYS A 40 -11.96 -8.28 -9.97
N GLU A 41 -13.14 -7.70 -9.83
CA GLU A 41 -13.28 -6.50 -8.99
C GLU A 41 -12.97 -6.87 -7.54
N GLN A 42 -12.27 -5.97 -6.83
CA GLN A 42 -11.85 -6.15 -5.44
C GLN A 42 -11.01 -7.43 -5.26
N MET A 43 -9.91 -7.54 -6.01
CA MET A 43 -9.06 -8.75 -5.99
C MET A 43 -8.43 -9.00 -4.63
N LEU A 44 -8.15 -7.93 -3.90
CA LEU A 44 -7.55 -7.99 -2.58
C LEU A 44 -8.56 -8.40 -1.50
N ASP A 45 -9.84 -8.08 -1.67
CA ASP A 45 -10.88 -8.44 -0.70
C ASP A 45 -11.21 -9.93 -0.84
N ALA A 46 -10.55 -10.74 -0.02
CA ALA A 46 -10.61 -12.20 -0.07
C ALA A 46 -11.79 -12.77 0.72
N MET A 47 -12.31 -12.04 1.71
CA MET A 47 -13.41 -12.50 2.55
C MET A 47 -14.77 -12.09 1.96
N ASP A 48 -15.77 -12.98 2.03
CA ASP A 48 -17.12 -12.68 1.54
C ASP A 48 -17.73 -11.46 2.26
N ILE A 49 -17.45 -11.30 3.56
CA ILE A 49 -17.91 -10.17 4.35
C ILE A 49 -17.25 -8.83 3.97
N GLU A 50 -16.02 -8.84 3.45
CA GLU A 50 -15.35 -7.64 2.92
C GLU A 50 -16.08 -7.16 1.67
N ARG A 51 -16.39 -8.09 0.76
CA ARG A 51 -17.12 -7.83 -0.48
C ARG A 51 -18.56 -7.38 -0.22
N GLU A 52 -19.26 -8.03 0.70
CA GLU A 52 -20.63 -7.65 1.06
C GLU A 52 -20.73 -6.24 1.63
N ARG A 53 -19.69 -5.77 2.33
CA ARG A 53 -19.68 -4.47 3.01
C ARG A 53 -18.87 -3.39 2.30
N GLY A 54 -18.13 -3.73 1.25
CA GLY A 54 -17.25 -2.79 0.53
C GLY A 54 -16.10 -2.25 1.38
N ILE A 55 -15.66 -2.98 2.41
CA ILE A 55 -14.59 -2.58 3.32
C ILE A 55 -13.47 -3.61 3.31
N THR A 56 -12.22 -3.15 3.42
CA THR A 56 -11.07 -4.02 3.71
C THR A 56 -10.99 -4.23 5.22
N ILE A 57 -11.09 -5.49 5.64
CA ILE A 57 -11.02 -5.90 7.05
C ILE A 57 -9.60 -6.35 7.38
N LYS A 58 -8.96 -7.08 6.46
CA LYS A 58 -7.61 -7.61 6.65
C LYS A 58 -6.60 -6.99 5.70
N ALA A 59 -5.41 -6.68 6.19
CA ALA A 59 -4.34 -6.21 5.31
C ALA A 59 -3.91 -7.29 4.29
N ASN A 60 -4.01 -6.97 3.01
CA ASN A 60 -3.59 -7.87 1.92
C ASN A 60 -2.34 -7.33 1.23
N THR A 61 -1.46 -8.23 0.82
CA THR A 61 -0.14 -7.86 0.28
C THR A 61 0.04 -8.41 -1.12
N VAL A 62 0.44 -7.55 -2.04
CA VAL A 62 0.71 -7.94 -3.44
C VAL A 62 2.07 -7.43 -3.88
N ARG A 63 2.80 -8.28 -4.59
CA ARG A 63 4.05 -7.93 -5.25
C ARG A 63 3.76 -7.68 -6.72
N LEU A 64 4.03 -6.47 -7.18
CA LEU A 64 3.90 -6.04 -8.57
C LEU A 64 5.29 -5.91 -9.20
N GLU A 65 5.38 -6.16 -10.49
CA GLU A 65 6.57 -5.87 -11.30
C GLU A 65 6.18 -4.76 -12.29
N TYR A 66 6.89 -3.65 -12.25
CA TYR A 66 6.58 -2.45 -13.03
C TYR A 66 7.82 -2.02 -13.82
N GLU A 67 7.67 -1.84 -15.13
CA GLU A 67 8.70 -1.24 -15.99
C GLU A 67 8.43 0.27 -16.01
N ALA A 68 9.31 1.04 -15.39
CA ALA A 68 9.17 2.48 -15.27
C ALA A 68 9.63 3.19 -16.56
N ASP A 69 9.27 4.46 -16.70
CA ASP A 69 9.61 5.29 -17.87
C ASP A 69 11.13 5.49 -18.06
N ASP A 70 11.93 5.24 -17.02
CA ASP A 70 13.40 5.23 -17.09
C ASP A 70 13.98 3.96 -17.74
N GLY A 71 13.14 2.96 -18.03
CA GLY A 71 13.48 1.68 -18.63
C GLY A 71 13.93 0.61 -17.64
N GLU A 72 13.94 0.90 -16.33
CA GLU A 72 14.28 -0.06 -15.29
C GLU A 72 13.03 -0.76 -14.74
N THR A 73 13.21 -2.00 -14.28
CA THR A 73 12.12 -2.77 -13.67
C THR A 73 12.17 -2.68 -12.15
N TYR A 74 11.07 -2.22 -11.57
CA TYR A 74 10.85 -2.08 -10.14
C TYR A 74 9.92 -3.16 -9.61
N VAL A 75 10.19 -3.59 -8.37
CA VAL A 75 9.32 -4.44 -7.59
C VAL A 75 8.57 -3.57 -6.59
N LEU A 76 7.25 -3.48 -6.76
CA LEU A 76 6.38 -2.70 -5.89
C LEU A 76 5.63 -3.65 -4.97
N ASN A 77 5.92 -3.59 -3.67
CA ASN A 77 5.20 -4.35 -2.66
C ASN A 77 4.12 -3.45 -2.05
N LEU A 78 2.88 -3.72 -2.43
CA LEU A 78 1.70 -3.03 -1.95
C LEU A 78 1.15 -3.75 -0.71
N ILE A 79 0.95 -3.01 0.38
CA ILE A 79 0.12 -3.44 1.52
C ILE A 79 -1.17 -2.62 1.53
N ASP A 80 -2.29 -3.28 1.24
CA ASP A 80 -3.60 -2.65 1.36
C ASP A 80 -4.02 -2.63 2.83
N THR A 81 -4.28 -1.43 3.40
CA THR A 81 -4.52 -1.27 4.85
C THR A 81 -5.99 -1.00 5.15
N PRO A 82 -6.59 -1.58 6.20
CA PRO A 82 -7.97 -1.31 6.57
C PRO A 82 -8.26 0.20 6.74
N GLY A 83 -9.36 0.68 6.15
CA GLY A 83 -9.77 2.09 6.25
C GLY A 83 -10.59 2.42 7.51
N HIS A 84 -10.99 1.39 8.28
CA HIS A 84 -11.88 1.52 9.43
C HIS A 84 -11.10 1.55 10.76
N VAL A 85 -11.52 2.41 11.68
CA VAL A 85 -10.84 2.66 12.97
C VAL A 85 -10.71 1.44 13.87
N ASP A 86 -11.67 0.52 13.81
CA ASP A 86 -11.67 -0.72 14.59
C ASP A 86 -10.48 -1.65 14.29
N PHE A 87 -9.78 -1.44 13.16
CA PHE A 87 -8.62 -2.22 12.74
C PHE A 87 -7.29 -1.46 12.88
N ALA A 88 -7.23 -0.41 13.70
CA ALA A 88 -6.03 0.41 13.90
C ALA A 88 -4.77 -0.39 14.26
N TYR A 89 -4.89 -1.53 14.95
CA TYR A 89 -3.75 -2.40 15.24
C TYR A 89 -3.13 -3.01 13.97
N GLU A 90 -3.96 -3.45 13.01
CA GLU A 90 -3.47 -3.98 11.73
C GLU A 90 -2.85 -2.88 10.88
N VAL A 91 -3.46 -1.69 10.87
CA VAL A 91 -2.94 -0.51 10.18
C VAL A 91 -1.55 -0.16 10.70
N SER A 92 -1.40 0.03 12.02
CA SER A 92 -0.11 0.39 12.63
C SER A 92 1.01 -0.62 12.32
N ARG A 93 0.68 -1.91 12.35
CA ARG A 93 1.65 -2.96 12.03
C ARG A 93 2.06 -2.94 10.55
N SER A 94 1.09 -2.75 9.67
CA SER A 94 1.30 -2.66 8.22
C SER A 94 2.11 -1.42 7.86
N MET A 95 1.88 -0.29 8.52
CA MET A 95 2.65 0.92 8.31
C MET A 95 4.13 0.69 8.60
N ARG A 96 4.46 0.08 9.74
CA ARG A 96 5.85 -0.27 10.07
C ARG A 96 6.51 -1.27 9.10
N ALA A 97 5.75 -1.84 8.18
CA ALA A 97 6.23 -2.77 7.16
C ALA A 97 6.51 -2.10 5.79
N VAL A 98 6.32 -0.78 5.66
CA VAL A 98 6.59 -0.06 4.40
C VAL A 98 7.50 1.15 4.62
N GLU A 99 7.87 1.81 3.53
CA GLU A 99 8.70 3.03 3.51
C GLU A 99 7.87 4.29 3.20
N GLY A 100 6.71 4.11 2.58
CA GLY A 100 5.88 5.21 2.13
C GLY A 100 4.40 4.85 2.05
N SER A 101 3.57 5.86 1.83
CA SER A 101 2.12 5.70 1.75
C SER A 101 1.52 6.57 0.66
N LEU A 102 0.56 6.01 -0.08
CA LEU A 102 -0.34 6.79 -0.94
C LEU A 102 -1.49 7.30 -0.09
N LEU A 103 -1.65 8.62 0.01
CA LEU A 103 -2.79 9.24 0.66
C LEU A 103 -3.89 9.48 -0.36
N VAL A 104 -4.90 8.61 -0.37
CA VAL A 104 -6.03 8.68 -1.32
C VAL A 104 -7.17 9.47 -0.71
N VAL A 105 -7.49 10.60 -1.33
CA VAL A 105 -8.58 11.49 -0.93
C VAL A 105 -9.58 11.63 -2.06
N ASP A 106 -10.88 11.48 -1.75
CA ASP A 106 -11.94 11.69 -2.72
C ASP A 106 -12.02 13.18 -3.08
N SER A 107 -11.80 13.51 -4.36
CA SER A 107 -11.84 14.88 -4.87
C SER A 107 -13.22 15.55 -4.79
N THR A 108 -14.29 14.79 -4.52
CA THR A 108 -15.65 15.32 -4.32
C THR A 108 -15.98 15.61 -2.86
N GLN A 109 -15.41 14.85 -1.92
CA GLN A 109 -15.70 14.95 -0.48
C GLN A 109 -14.63 15.78 0.22
N GLY A 110 -13.35 15.47 -0.03
CA GLY A 110 -12.21 16.06 0.64
C GLY A 110 -11.74 15.24 1.83
N VAL A 111 -11.05 15.90 2.77
CA VAL A 111 -10.44 15.24 3.93
C VAL A 111 -11.48 14.93 4.99
N GLU A 112 -11.73 13.64 5.22
CA GLU A 112 -12.62 13.14 6.28
C GLU A 112 -11.86 12.86 7.59
N ALA A 113 -12.55 12.97 8.73
CA ALA A 113 -11.94 12.87 10.06
C ALA A 113 -11.21 11.53 10.31
N GLN A 114 -11.71 10.42 9.75
CA GLN A 114 -11.05 9.11 9.88
C GLN A 114 -9.78 8.98 9.03
N THR A 115 -9.67 9.73 7.93
CA THR A 115 -8.43 9.83 7.13
C THR A 115 -7.27 10.30 8.01
N LEU A 116 -7.54 11.27 8.89
CA LEU A 116 -6.53 11.87 9.77
C LEU A 116 -5.89 10.81 10.68
N ALA A 117 -6.66 9.92 11.27
CA ALA A 117 -6.13 8.91 12.19
C ALA A 117 -5.14 7.95 11.50
N ASN A 118 -5.39 7.58 10.24
CA ASN A 118 -4.48 6.71 9.49
C ASN A 118 -3.28 7.49 8.92
N VAL A 119 -3.49 8.75 8.54
CA VAL A 119 -2.38 9.62 8.09
C VAL A 119 -1.41 9.91 9.22
N TYR A 120 -1.90 10.22 10.43
CA TYR A 120 -1.02 10.39 11.58
C TYR A 120 -0.21 9.13 11.90
N GLN A 121 -0.78 7.94 11.71
CA GLN A 121 -0.01 6.69 11.86
C GLN A 121 1.08 6.54 10.80
N ALA A 122 0.86 7.00 9.56
CA ALA A 122 1.88 7.02 8.52
C ALA A 122 3.00 8.05 8.84
N ILE A 123 2.62 9.23 9.32
CA ILE A 123 3.57 10.27 9.77
C ILE A 123 4.40 9.77 10.96
N ASP A 124 3.77 9.15 11.96
CA ASP A 124 4.44 8.55 13.12
C ASP A 124 5.39 7.41 12.73
N ALA A 125 5.16 6.78 11.57
CA ALA A 125 6.01 5.75 10.99
C ALA A 125 7.13 6.31 10.09
N ASP A 126 7.28 7.64 9.98
CA ASP A 126 8.27 8.33 9.16
C ASP A 126 8.14 8.00 7.66
N HIS A 127 6.90 7.84 7.19
CA HIS A 127 6.62 7.55 5.79
C HIS A 127 6.74 8.78 4.92
N GLU A 128 7.28 8.58 3.72
CA GLU A 128 7.05 9.51 2.61
C GLU A 128 5.58 9.36 2.13
N ILE A 129 4.83 10.47 2.06
CA ILE A 129 3.41 10.46 1.72
C ILE A 129 3.19 11.12 0.36
N VAL A 130 2.62 10.37 -0.58
CA VAL A 130 2.23 10.88 -1.90
C VAL A 130 0.71 11.11 -1.93
N PRO A 131 0.25 12.37 -2.04
CA PRO A 131 -1.18 12.67 -2.11
C PRO A 131 -1.75 12.31 -3.50
N VAL A 132 -2.87 11.59 -3.49
CA VAL A 132 -3.61 11.13 -4.66
C VAL A 132 -5.07 11.55 -4.53
N LEU A 133 -5.52 12.38 -5.46
CA LEU A 133 -6.90 12.88 -5.54
C LEU A 133 -7.70 11.98 -6.46
N ASN A 134 -8.56 11.14 -5.89
CA ASN A 134 -9.33 10.14 -6.65
C ASN A 134 -10.71 10.67 -7.08
N LYS A 135 -11.36 9.94 -7.99
CA LYS A 135 -12.71 10.19 -8.53
C LYS A 135 -12.85 11.49 -9.33
N ILE A 136 -11.79 11.87 -10.06
CA ILE A 136 -11.83 13.06 -10.93
C ILE A 136 -12.82 12.96 -12.09
N ASP A 137 -13.35 11.76 -12.36
CA ASP A 137 -14.40 11.53 -13.34
C ASP A 137 -15.77 12.06 -12.91
N LEU A 138 -15.96 12.37 -11.62
CA LEU A 138 -17.21 12.88 -11.11
C LEU A 138 -17.35 14.39 -11.38
N PRO A 139 -18.52 14.88 -11.85
CA PRO A 139 -18.74 16.30 -12.13
C PRO A 139 -18.57 17.24 -10.93
N ALA A 140 -18.68 16.70 -9.71
CA ALA A 140 -18.50 17.44 -8.46
C ALA A 140 -17.04 17.43 -7.96
N SER A 141 -16.11 16.89 -8.74
CA SER A 141 -14.69 16.85 -8.39
C SER A 141 -14.12 18.26 -8.34
N ASP A 142 -13.47 18.58 -7.22
CA ASP A 142 -12.77 19.85 -7.00
C ASP A 142 -11.39 19.56 -6.41
N CYS A 143 -10.44 19.22 -7.28
CA CYS A 143 -9.09 18.83 -6.88
C CYS A 143 -8.33 19.96 -6.20
N ASP A 144 -8.51 21.20 -6.66
CA ASP A 144 -7.74 22.35 -6.15
C ASP A 144 -8.15 22.64 -4.71
N ARG A 145 -9.47 22.70 -4.43
CA ARG A 145 -9.99 22.85 -3.07
C ARG A 145 -9.55 21.72 -2.14
N VAL A 146 -9.53 20.47 -2.63
CA VAL A 146 -9.14 19.33 -1.80
C VAL A 146 -7.64 19.30 -1.54
N ALA A 147 -6.80 19.72 -2.49
CA ALA A 147 -5.36 19.89 -2.26
C ALA A 147 -5.10 20.94 -1.17
N GLU A 148 -5.74 22.11 -1.25
CA GLU A 148 -5.68 23.14 -0.20
C GLU A 148 -6.12 22.58 1.16
N GLN A 149 -7.18 21.77 1.19
CA GLN A 149 -7.65 21.14 2.42
C GLN A 149 -6.64 20.15 3.01
N ILE A 150 -5.91 19.40 2.18
CA ILE A 150 -4.84 18.50 2.65
C ILE A 150 -3.72 19.32 3.29
N GLU A 151 -3.31 20.42 2.66
CA GLU A 151 -2.28 21.33 3.19
C GLU A 151 -2.72 21.95 4.53
N ASP A 152 -3.93 22.49 4.60
CA ASP A 152 -4.43 23.19 5.78
C ASP A 152 -4.71 22.26 6.98
N VAL A 153 -5.25 21.07 6.72
CA VAL A 153 -5.72 20.16 7.79
C VAL A 153 -4.66 19.15 8.18
N ILE A 154 -3.90 18.64 7.22
CA ILE A 154 -2.93 17.57 7.44
C ILE A 154 -1.50 18.14 7.53
N GLY A 155 -1.22 19.25 6.85
CA GLY A 155 0.12 19.83 6.81
C GLY A 155 1.08 19.14 5.84
N ILE A 156 0.54 18.48 4.81
CA ILE A 156 1.31 17.82 3.74
C ILE A 156 1.19 18.66 2.48
N ASP A 157 2.31 18.91 1.80
CA ASP A 157 2.34 19.57 0.49
C ASP A 157 1.54 18.77 -0.54
N ALA A 158 0.45 19.36 -1.04
CA ALA A 158 -0.45 18.74 -2.00
C ALA A 158 -0.43 19.47 -3.36
N SER A 159 0.51 20.40 -3.57
CA SER A 159 0.66 21.13 -4.83
C SER A 159 0.95 20.21 -6.02
N GLY A 160 1.65 19.09 -5.77
CA GLY A 160 1.94 18.03 -6.73
C GLY A 160 0.96 16.85 -6.70
N ALA A 161 -0.20 16.97 -6.05
CA ALA A 161 -1.10 15.85 -5.86
C ALA A 161 -1.59 15.26 -7.18
N ILE A 162 -1.51 13.93 -7.29
CA ILE A 162 -1.79 13.20 -8.52
C ILE A 162 -3.30 13.05 -8.66
N ARG A 163 -3.83 13.50 -9.80
CA ARG A 163 -5.26 13.47 -10.11
C ARG A 163 -5.60 12.17 -10.81
N VAL A 164 -6.45 11.37 -10.18
CA VAL A 164 -6.72 9.99 -10.59
C VAL A 164 -8.22 9.73 -10.68
N SER A 165 -8.60 8.91 -11.66
CA SER A 165 -9.87 8.21 -11.65
C SER A 165 -9.60 6.72 -11.65
N ALA A 166 -9.63 6.10 -10.46
CA ALA A 166 -9.51 4.64 -10.34
C ALA A 166 -10.61 3.90 -11.11
N LYS A 167 -11.75 4.56 -11.36
CA LYS A 167 -12.84 4.00 -12.16
C LYS A 167 -12.48 3.94 -13.65
N THR A 168 -11.90 4.99 -14.21
CA THR A 168 -11.62 5.07 -15.66
C THR A 168 -10.18 4.69 -16.03
N GLY A 169 -9.28 4.63 -15.05
CA GLY A 169 -7.85 4.34 -15.24
C GLY A 169 -6.98 5.57 -15.52
N VAL A 170 -7.56 6.77 -15.59
CA VAL A 170 -6.80 8.01 -15.78
C VAL A 170 -5.94 8.28 -14.55
N GLY A 171 -4.66 8.61 -14.74
CA GLY A 171 -3.74 8.98 -13.66
C GLY A 171 -3.01 7.80 -13.02
N ILE A 172 -3.29 6.55 -13.42
CA ILE A 172 -2.73 5.35 -12.76
C ILE A 172 -1.24 5.18 -13.09
N HIS A 173 -0.84 5.45 -14.33
CA HIS A 173 0.57 5.45 -14.73
C HIS A 173 1.35 6.49 -13.92
N GLU A 174 0.81 7.70 -13.78
CA GLU A 174 1.42 8.77 -13.01
C GLU A 174 1.57 8.40 -11.53
N VAL A 175 0.64 7.63 -10.95
CA VAL A 175 0.80 7.07 -9.59
C VAL A 175 1.94 6.06 -9.53
N LEU A 176 2.06 5.16 -10.51
CA LEU A 176 3.16 4.18 -10.55
C LEU A 176 4.52 4.87 -10.67
N GLU A 177 4.63 5.85 -11.54
CA GLU A 177 5.83 6.69 -11.68
C GLU A 177 6.14 7.44 -10.38
N ALA A 178 5.13 7.99 -9.72
CA ALA A 178 5.32 8.66 -8.44
C ALA A 178 5.77 7.72 -7.32
N ILE A 179 5.29 6.48 -7.30
CA ILE A 179 5.77 5.44 -6.36
C ILE A 179 7.27 5.21 -6.57
N VAL A 180 7.73 5.12 -7.81
CA VAL A 180 9.14 4.87 -8.14
C VAL A 180 10.02 6.07 -7.77
N THR A 181 9.57 7.27 -8.12
CA THR A 181 10.37 8.51 -8.04
C THR A 181 10.35 9.17 -6.67
N HIS A 182 9.22 9.16 -5.96
CA HIS A 182 9.07 9.83 -4.68
C HIS A 182 9.27 8.91 -3.48
N LEU A 183 8.79 7.66 -3.53
CA LEU A 183 8.92 6.78 -2.36
C LEU A 183 10.35 6.25 -2.23
N PRO A 184 10.90 6.16 -1.00
CA PRO A 184 12.25 5.67 -0.81
C PRO A 184 12.35 4.15 -0.98
N ALA A 185 13.52 3.71 -1.44
CA ALA A 185 13.90 2.30 -1.42
C ALA A 185 14.04 1.77 0.01
N PRO A 186 13.80 0.47 0.26
CA PRO A 186 14.04 -0.12 1.56
C PRO A 186 15.50 -0.07 1.96
N ARG A 187 15.72 0.18 3.26
CA ARG A 187 17.04 0.19 3.88
C ARG A 187 17.31 -1.15 4.55
N GLY A 188 18.50 -1.70 4.33
CA GLY A 188 18.90 -2.96 4.93
C GLY A 188 20.31 -3.39 4.50
N THR A 189 20.95 -4.25 5.29
CA THR A 189 22.26 -4.82 4.95
C THR A 189 22.13 -6.30 4.62
N LEU A 190 22.45 -6.69 3.38
CA LEU A 190 22.32 -8.07 2.90
C LEU A 190 23.22 -9.07 3.66
N ASP A 191 24.40 -8.63 4.10
CA ASP A 191 25.37 -9.48 4.82
C ASP A 191 25.17 -9.49 6.35
N ALA A 192 24.20 -8.71 6.86
CA ALA A 192 23.89 -8.69 8.29
C ALA A 192 23.10 -9.94 8.70
N PRO A 193 23.05 -10.28 10.01
CA PRO A 193 22.21 -11.35 10.51
C PRO A 193 20.74 -11.15 10.11
N LEU A 194 20.07 -12.25 9.71
CA LEU A 194 18.67 -12.20 9.30
C LEU A 194 17.80 -11.53 10.36
N LYS A 195 17.15 -10.43 9.95
CA LYS A 195 16.13 -9.74 10.72
C LYS A 195 14.88 -9.63 9.86
N ALA A 196 13.85 -10.36 10.25
CA ALA A 196 12.57 -10.36 9.58
C ALA A 196 11.47 -9.87 10.53
N MET A 197 10.68 -8.91 10.09
CA MET A 197 9.50 -8.45 10.81
C MET A 197 8.29 -9.28 10.37
N LEU A 198 7.55 -9.80 11.34
CA LEU A 198 6.29 -10.48 11.08
C LEU A 198 5.23 -9.42 10.74
N VAL A 199 4.67 -9.48 9.53
CA VAL A 199 3.64 -8.57 9.02
C VAL A 199 2.27 -9.16 9.28
N ASP A 200 2.07 -10.42 8.87
CA ASP A 200 0.80 -11.13 9.08
C ASP A 200 1.01 -12.65 9.16
N SER A 201 0.01 -13.38 9.64
CA SER A 201 -0.01 -14.83 9.66
C SER A 201 -1.43 -15.37 9.49
N TRP A 202 -1.57 -16.49 8.77
CA TRP A 202 -2.83 -17.21 8.63
C TRP A 202 -2.60 -18.71 8.64
N TYR A 203 -3.68 -19.45 8.85
CA TYR A 203 -3.66 -20.91 8.78
C TYR A 203 -4.13 -21.36 7.40
N ASP A 204 -3.28 -22.11 6.72
CA ASP A 204 -3.58 -22.84 5.49
C ASP A 204 -3.78 -24.32 5.82
N SER A 205 -4.83 -24.94 5.28
CA SER A 205 -5.20 -26.33 5.59
C SER A 205 -4.18 -27.36 5.12
N TYR A 206 -3.33 -27.02 4.13
CA TYR A 206 -2.32 -27.91 3.57
C TYR A 206 -0.90 -27.55 4.04
N LEU A 207 -0.60 -26.26 4.12
CA LEU A 207 0.73 -25.74 4.46
C LEU A 207 0.91 -25.47 5.96
N GLY A 208 -0.19 -25.47 6.75
CA GLY A 208 -0.17 -25.11 8.16
C GLY A 208 -0.12 -23.61 8.36
N VAL A 209 0.59 -23.14 9.40
CA VAL A 209 0.71 -21.70 9.67
C VAL A 209 1.64 -21.07 8.64
N VAL A 210 1.10 -20.19 7.81
CA VAL A 210 1.84 -19.37 6.86
C VAL A 210 2.06 -17.98 7.47
N VAL A 211 3.27 -17.46 7.30
CA VAL A 211 3.69 -16.18 7.88
C VAL A 211 4.20 -15.28 6.77
N LEU A 212 3.61 -14.09 6.66
CA LEU A 212 4.11 -13.01 5.82
C LEU A 212 5.14 -12.21 6.62
N VAL A 213 6.32 -12.05 6.03
CA VAL A 213 7.44 -11.34 6.65
C VAL A 213 8.01 -10.26 5.73
N ARG A 214 8.45 -9.16 6.34
CA ARG A 214 9.32 -8.16 5.71
C ARG A 214 10.76 -8.44 6.14
N ILE A 215 11.66 -8.61 5.18
CA ILE A 215 13.09 -8.73 5.46
C ILE A 215 13.67 -7.33 5.65
N MET A 216 14.20 -7.05 6.84
CA MET A 216 14.86 -5.79 7.18
C MET A 216 16.36 -5.87 6.93
N ASP A 217 16.98 -6.99 7.35
CA ASP A 217 18.40 -7.25 7.19
C ASP A 217 18.63 -8.72 6.88
N GLY A 218 19.75 -9.01 6.22
CA GLY A 218 20.15 -10.36 5.85
C GLY A 218 19.34 -10.93 4.68
N VAL A 219 19.45 -12.24 4.52
CA VAL A 219 18.77 -13.00 3.46
C VAL A 219 18.17 -14.26 4.08
N LEU A 220 16.92 -14.57 3.70
CA LEU A 220 16.26 -15.81 4.07
C LEU A 220 16.21 -16.76 2.86
N LYS A 221 16.68 -18.00 3.03
CA LYS A 221 16.70 -19.03 1.99
C LYS A 221 15.97 -20.29 2.46
N LYS A 222 15.50 -21.08 1.49
CA LYS A 222 14.88 -22.37 1.76
C LYS A 222 15.88 -23.29 2.47
N GLY A 223 15.47 -23.83 3.62
CA GLY A 223 16.29 -24.73 4.45
C GLY A 223 16.97 -24.04 5.63
N ASP A 224 16.91 -22.71 5.73
CA ASP A 224 17.42 -21.98 6.88
C ASP A 224 16.62 -22.32 8.14
N ARG A 225 17.31 -22.46 9.28
CA ARG A 225 16.67 -22.56 10.59
C ARG A 225 16.42 -21.16 11.12
N ILE A 226 15.16 -20.82 11.34
CA ILE A 226 14.74 -19.51 11.83
C ILE A 226 14.52 -19.56 13.33
N LYS A 227 14.75 -18.44 14.03
CA LYS A 227 14.48 -18.33 15.47
C LYS A 227 13.44 -17.25 15.73
N MET A 228 12.36 -17.61 16.40
CA MET A 228 11.37 -16.65 16.88
C MET A 228 11.93 -15.90 18.09
N MET A 229 12.15 -14.60 17.95
CA MET A 229 12.87 -13.81 18.95
C MET A 229 12.15 -13.74 20.32
N GLN A 230 10.82 -13.67 20.31
CA GLN A 230 10.03 -13.53 21.54
C GLN A 230 9.95 -14.84 22.34
N THR A 231 9.77 -15.97 21.68
CA THR A 231 9.58 -17.28 22.34
C THR A 231 10.88 -18.08 22.46
N GLY A 232 11.90 -17.71 21.69
CA GLY A 232 13.15 -18.44 21.59
C GLY A 232 13.06 -19.75 20.79
N ALA A 233 11.89 -20.06 20.22
CA ALA A 233 11.67 -21.27 19.41
C ALA A 233 12.49 -21.24 18.11
N VAL A 234 13.00 -22.40 17.70
CA VAL A 234 13.82 -22.62 16.48
C VAL A 234 13.19 -23.71 15.63
#